data_AF-A0A355G9R4-F1
#
_entry.id   AF-A0A355G9R4-F1
#
_cell.length_a   1.000
_cell.length_b   1.000
_cell.length_c   1.000
_cell.angle_alpha   90.00
_cell.angle_beta   90.00
_cell.angle_gamma   90.00
#
_symmetry.space_group_name_H-M   'P 1'
#
loop_
_entity.id
_entity.type
_entity.pdbx_description
1 polymer ?
#
loop_
_entity_poly.entity_id
_entity_poly.type
_entity_poly.pdbx_seq_one_letter_code
_entity_poly.pdbx_strand_id
1 'polypeptide(L)'
;LPTEAEWEYACRAGSETAWFFGDQSDEMDQYAWFLNNSGGRVYPVKQKRPNAFGLYDIYGNEWEWCQDYYSPGYYSVSPVENPMGPSTGQERVRRGGGFQQPAAQLTSYVRGHGVP
;
A
#
# COMPACT_ATOMS: atom_id res chain seq x y z
N LEU A 1 -8.47 11.57 -1.87
CA LEU A 1 -7.74 10.30 -1.69
C LEU A 1 -7.39 9.81 -3.08
N PRO A 2 -6.24 9.13 -3.27
CA PRO A 2 -5.95 8.48 -4.55
C PRO A 2 -6.96 7.36 -4.82
N THR A 3 -7.14 6.99 -6.08
CA THR A 3 -7.70 5.68 -6.42
C THR A 3 -6.76 4.56 -5.96
N GLU A 4 -7.27 3.35 -5.80
CA GLU A 4 -6.47 2.17 -5.49
C GLU A 4 -5.39 1.94 -6.56
N ALA A 5 -5.72 2.17 -7.83
CA ALA A 5 -4.79 2.03 -8.94
C ALA A 5 -3.71 3.11 -8.95
N GLU A 6 -4.05 4.38 -8.70
CA GLU A 6 -3.06 5.44 -8.53
C GLU A 6 -2.12 5.16 -7.35
N TRP A 7 -2.65 4.65 -6.24
CA TRP A 7 -1.85 4.27 -5.08
C TRP A 7 -0.86 3.16 -5.42
N GLU A 8 -1.30 2.08 -6.08
CA GLU A 8 -0.40 0.98 -6.46
C GLU A 8 0.66 1.43 -7.48
N TYR A 9 0.28 2.24 -8.46
CA TYR A 9 1.22 2.82 -9.43
C TYR A 9 2.29 3.66 -8.74
N ALA A 10 1.88 4.53 -7.82
CA ALA A 10 2.76 5.38 -7.04
C ALA A 10 3.66 4.57 -6.11
N CYS A 11 3.13 3.51 -5.47
CA CYS A 11 3.86 2.56 -4.63
C CYS A 11 4.99 1.89 -5.42
N ARG A 12 4.65 1.33 -6.59
CA ARG A 12 5.58 0.60 -7.46
C ARG A 12 6.68 1.48 -8.02
N ALA A 13 6.39 2.74 -8.34
CA ALA A 13 7.35 3.70 -8.90
C ALA A 13 8.19 3.14 -10.06
N GLY A 14 7.53 2.39 -10.96
CA GLY A 14 8.16 1.74 -12.12
C GLY A 14 8.62 0.30 -11.89
N SER A 15 8.53 -0.23 -10.67
CA SER A 15 8.85 -1.63 -10.38
C SER A 15 7.68 -2.60 -10.65
N GLU A 16 8.00 -3.77 -11.18
CA GLU A 16 7.06 -4.88 -11.37
C GLU A 16 7.13 -5.93 -10.24
N THR A 17 8.08 -5.79 -9.30
CA THR A 17 8.33 -6.77 -8.23
C THR A 17 7.33 -6.66 -7.08
N ALA A 18 7.40 -7.61 -6.13
CA ALA A 18 6.50 -7.63 -4.98
C ALA A 18 6.63 -6.38 -4.09
N TRP A 19 7.86 -5.91 -3.87
CA TRP A 19 8.18 -4.61 -3.26
C TRP A 19 8.83 -3.71 -4.28
N PHE A 20 8.73 -2.38 -4.19
CA PHE A 20 9.40 -1.48 -5.15
C PHE A 20 10.93 -1.66 -5.18
N PHE A 21 11.49 -2.25 -4.11
CA PHE A 21 12.92 -2.51 -3.96
C PHE A 21 13.33 -3.96 -4.27
N GLY A 22 12.42 -4.83 -4.73
CA GLY A 22 12.74 -6.19 -5.18
C GLY A 22 11.70 -7.26 -4.82
N ASP A 23 12.08 -8.52 -4.99
CA ASP A 23 11.22 -9.69 -4.73
C ASP A 23 11.44 -10.35 -3.36
N GLN A 24 12.36 -9.81 -2.55
CA GLN A 24 12.62 -10.29 -1.20
C GLN A 24 12.42 -9.14 -0.22
N SER A 25 11.89 -9.45 0.97
CA SER A 25 11.60 -8.46 2.01
C SER A 25 12.81 -8.12 2.90
N ASP A 26 14.00 -8.62 2.58
CA ASP A 26 15.19 -8.52 3.43
C ASP A 26 15.62 -7.07 3.69
N GLU A 27 15.29 -6.17 2.76
CA GLU A 27 15.59 -4.74 2.87
C GLU A 27 14.48 -3.90 3.51
N MET A 28 13.39 -4.50 3.98
CA MET A 28 12.20 -3.80 4.50
C MET A 28 12.55 -2.76 5.58
N ASP A 29 13.53 -3.06 6.45
CA ASP A 29 13.99 -2.14 7.50
C ASP A 29 14.48 -0.78 6.98
N GLN A 30 14.92 -0.71 5.72
CA GLN A 30 15.39 0.53 5.10
C GLN A 30 14.23 1.41 4.63
N TYR A 31 13.05 0.82 4.40
CA TYR A 31 11.93 1.45 3.68
C TYR A 31 10.65 1.60 4.52
N ALA A 32 10.49 0.82 5.60
CA ALA A 32 9.24 0.77 6.36
C ALA A 32 9.41 0.76 7.88
N TRP A 33 8.39 1.27 8.56
CA TRP A 33 8.10 0.95 9.96
C TRP A 33 7.05 -0.17 10.01
N PHE A 34 7.42 -1.34 10.49
CA PHE A 34 6.59 -2.54 10.45
C PHE A 34 6.75 -3.38 11.72
N LEU A 35 6.09 -4.53 11.80
CA LEU A 35 5.99 -5.35 13.01
C LEU A 35 7.34 -5.55 13.74
N ASN A 36 8.44 -5.77 13.01
CA ASN A 36 9.72 -6.11 13.61
C ASN A 36 10.50 -4.90 14.15
N ASN A 37 10.28 -3.70 13.63
CA ASN A 37 11.10 -2.53 13.94
C ASN A 37 10.31 -1.32 14.49
N SER A 38 8.98 -1.37 14.48
CA SER A 38 8.15 -0.25 14.92
C SER A 38 8.08 -0.13 16.46
N GLY A 39 8.20 -1.25 17.18
CA GLY A 39 7.90 -1.27 18.61
C GLY A 39 6.42 -0.99 18.91
N GLY A 40 5.53 -1.29 17.96
CA GLY A 40 4.08 -1.19 18.16
C GLY A 40 3.53 0.23 18.13
N ARG A 41 4.17 1.15 17.40
CA ARG A 41 3.71 2.53 17.24
C ARG A 41 4.00 3.10 15.85
N VAL A 42 3.34 4.21 15.54
CA VAL A 42 3.63 5.07 14.39
C VAL A 42 4.87 5.93 14.61
N TYR A 43 5.49 6.35 13.51
CA TYR A 43 6.64 7.27 13.50
C TYR A 43 6.34 8.50 12.64
N PRO A 44 7.03 9.63 12.88
CA PRO A 44 7.00 10.75 11.96
C PRO A 44 7.37 10.31 10.54
N VAL A 45 6.64 10.83 9.56
CA VAL A 45 6.86 10.52 8.15
C VAL A 45 8.28 10.90 7.71
N LYS A 46 8.75 10.29 6.61
CA LYS A 46 10.02 10.61 5.96
C LYS A 46 11.27 10.26 6.78
N GLN A 47 11.17 9.21 7.62
CA GLN A 47 12.31 8.69 8.39
C GLN A 47 12.97 7.46 7.77
N LYS A 48 12.32 6.82 6.81
CA LYS A 48 12.86 5.71 6.00
C LYS A 48 13.22 6.19 4.61
N ARG A 49 13.81 5.33 3.77
CA ARG A 49 14.15 5.67 2.38
C ARG A 49 12.89 5.73 1.51
N PRO A 50 12.85 6.65 0.52
CA PRO A 50 11.74 6.71 -0.42
C PRO A 50 11.87 5.68 -1.55
N ASN A 51 10.80 5.50 -2.31
CA ASN A 51 10.85 4.85 -3.63
C ASN A 51 11.37 5.81 -4.73
N ALA A 52 11.42 5.35 -5.98
CA ALA A 52 11.96 6.11 -7.11
C ALA A 52 11.16 7.38 -7.47
N PHE A 53 9.90 7.49 -7.03
CA PHE A 53 9.09 8.72 -7.19
C PHE A 53 9.26 9.69 -6.01
N GLY A 54 10.10 9.37 -5.03
CA GLY A 54 10.32 10.22 -3.86
C GLY A 54 9.22 10.09 -2.80
N LEU A 55 8.40 9.04 -2.85
CA LEU A 55 7.36 8.77 -1.86
C LEU A 55 7.92 7.95 -0.70
N TYR A 56 7.54 8.32 0.51
CA TYR A 56 8.00 7.75 1.77
C TYR A 56 6.88 6.99 2.45
N ASP A 57 7.24 6.03 3.30
CA ASP A 57 6.29 5.31 4.17
C ASP A 57 5.16 4.59 3.39
N ILE A 58 5.36 4.32 2.09
CA ILE A 58 4.45 3.57 1.22
C ILE A 58 4.23 2.13 1.71
N TYR A 59 5.17 1.60 2.48
CA TYR A 59 5.04 0.33 3.19
C TYR A 59 5.07 0.57 4.70
N GLY A 60 4.09 0.03 5.41
CA GLY A 60 3.99 0.13 6.86
C GLY A 60 3.67 1.55 7.35
N ASN A 61 4.14 1.87 8.55
CA ASN A 61 3.72 3.01 9.35
C ASN A 61 2.21 2.98 9.64
N GLU A 62 1.37 3.39 8.69
CA GLU A 62 -0.08 3.29 8.79
C GLU A 62 -0.74 2.94 7.45
N TRP A 63 -1.92 2.34 7.55
CA TRP A 63 -2.76 2.08 6.40
C TRP A 63 -3.24 3.39 5.76
N GLU A 64 -3.18 3.45 4.43
CA GLU A 64 -3.61 4.62 3.67
C GLU A 64 -4.94 4.36 2.96
N TRP A 65 -5.97 5.14 3.28
CA TRP A 65 -7.28 5.05 2.63
C TRP A 65 -7.23 5.47 1.17
N CYS A 66 -7.90 4.70 0.31
CA CYS A 66 -8.15 5.03 -1.09
C CYS A 66 -9.62 5.45 -1.28
N GLN A 67 -9.91 6.11 -2.41
CA GLN A 67 -11.27 6.52 -2.75
C GLN A 67 -12.20 5.31 -3.01
N ASP A 68 -11.66 4.21 -3.51
CA ASP A 68 -12.40 3.06 -4.01
C ASP A 68 -13.20 2.34 -2.93
N TYR A 69 -14.38 1.86 -3.31
CA TYR A 69 -15.05 0.81 -2.54
C TYR A 69 -14.31 -0.51 -2.73
N TYR A 70 -14.17 -1.28 -1.64
CA TYR A 70 -13.57 -2.60 -1.75
C TYR A 70 -14.57 -3.58 -2.39
N SER A 71 -14.07 -4.33 -3.38
CA SER A 71 -14.73 -5.53 -3.90
C SER A 71 -13.65 -6.55 -4.27
N PRO A 72 -13.78 -7.81 -3.81
CA PRO A 72 -12.79 -8.85 -4.10
C PRO A 72 -12.73 -9.20 -5.59
N GLY A 73 -13.86 -9.06 -6.30
CA GLY A 73 -13.96 -9.36 -7.73
C GLY A 73 -13.72 -8.18 -8.67
N TYR A 74 -13.38 -6.99 -8.16
CA TYR A 74 -13.32 -5.80 -9.02
C TYR A 74 -12.27 -5.91 -10.13
N TYR A 75 -11.13 -6.55 -9.87
CA TYR A 75 -10.05 -6.64 -10.85
C TYR A 75 -10.44 -7.42 -12.11
N SER A 76 -11.40 -8.36 -12.04
CA SER A 76 -11.85 -9.10 -13.24
C SER A 76 -12.75 -8.29 -14.17
N VAL A 77 -13.28 -7.16 -13.69
CA VAL A 77 -14.19 -6.28 -14.43
C VAL A 77 -13.68 -4.83 -14.50
N SER A 78 -12.47 -4.58 -14.01
CA SER A 78 -11.87 -3.25 -13.95
C SER A 78 -11.65 -2.70 -15.36
N PRO A 79 -12.02 -1.44 -15.64
CA PRO A 79 -11.62 -0.81 -16.88
C PRO A 79 -10.10 -0.63 -16.91
N VAL A 80 -9.54 -0.56 -18.13
CA VAL A 80 -8.10 -0.35 -18.34
C VAL A 80 -7.69 1.09 -18.02
N GLU A 81 -8.51 2.04 -18.46
CA GLU A 81 -8.23 3.47 -18.26
C GLU A 81 -8.89 3.97 -16.98
N ASN A 82 -8.07 4.51 -16.08
CA ASN A 82 -8.47 5.19 -14.84
C ASN A 82 -9.58 4.45 -14.03
N PRO A 83 -9.30 3.25 -13.50
CA PRO A 83 -10.28 2.51 -12.71
C PRO A 83 -10.56 3.23 -11.38
N MET A 84 -11.86 3.37 -11.08
CA MET A 84 -12.36 4.15 -9.93
C MET A 84 -12.97 3.27 -8.81
N GLY A 85 -12.84 1.95 -8.94
CA GLY A 85 -13.51 0.99 -8.08
C GLY A 85 -14.97 0.74 -8.48
N PRO A 86 -15.69 -0.13 -7.75
CA PRO A 86 -17.14 -0.28 -7.86
C PRO A 86 -17.86 1.02 -7.51
N SER A 87 -19.02 1.26 -8.12
CA SER A 87 -19.84 2.46 -7.82
C SER A 87 -20.48 2.46 -6.43
N THR A 88 -20.57 1.30 -5.77
CA THR A 88 -21.18 1.12 -4.45
C THR A 88 -20.39 0.11 -3.62
N GLY A 89 -20.40 0.25 -2.29
CA GLY A 89 -19.84 -0.71 -1.36
C GLY A 89 -20.06 -0.29 0.09
N GLN A 90 -19.72 -1.18 1.02
CA GLN A 90 -19.82 -0.92 2.47
C GLN A 90 -18.49 -0.47 3.08
N GLU A 91 -17.38 -0.81 2.44
CA GLU A 91 -16.03 -0.58 2.95
C GLU A 91 -15.18 0.09 1.87
N ARG A 92 -14.20 0.89 2.30
CA ARG A 92 -13.22 1.51 1.42
C ARG A 92 -11.93 0.70 1.40
N VAL A 93 -11.20 0.81 0.29
CA VAL A 93 -9.87 0.22 0.15
C VAL A 93 -8.88 0.94 1.08
N ARG A 94 -7.96 0.18 1.67
CA ARG A 94 -6.74 0.66 2.32
C ARG A 94 -5.51 -0.05 1.75
N ARG A 95 -4.40 0.65 1.68
CA ARG A 95 -3.15 0.15 1.09
C ARG A 95 -1.95 0.40 2.00
N GLY A 96 -0.81 -0.20 1.63
CA GLY A 96 0.48 0.03 2.30
C GLY A 96 0.73 -0.79 3.55
N GLY A 97 -0.32 -1.21 4.27
CA GLY A 97 -0.16 -1.86 5.57
C GLY A 97 0.23 -0.88 6.67
N GLY A 98 0.42 -1.36 7.89
CA GLY A 98 0.76 -0.51 9.03
C GLY A 98 1.90 -1.08 9.88
N PHE A 99 2.19 -0.40 10.98
CA PHE A 99 3.29 -0.74 11.88
C PHE A 99 3.18 -2.11 12.57
N GLN A 100 2.03 -2.78 12.47
CA GLN A 100 1.77 -4.10 13.07
C GLN A 100 1.85 -5.26 12.06
N GLN A 101 2.05 -4.97 10.78
CA GLN A 101 2.05 -5.99 9.73
C GLN A 101 3.46 -6.58 9.55
N PRO A 102 3.59 -7.90 9.32
CA PRO A 102 4.86 -8.51 8.94
C PRO A 102 5.25 -8.08 7.51
N ALA A 103 6.55 -8.05 7.22
CA ALA A 103 7.06 -7.59 5.93
C ALA A 103 6.43 -8.29 4.72
N ALA A 104 6.14 -9.59 4.83
CA ALA A 104 5.48 -10.40 3.80
C ALA A 104 4.06 -9.91 3.41
N GLN A 105 3.41 -9.10 4.27
CA GLN A 105 2.09 -8.49 3.99
C GLN A 105 2.19 -7.05 3.48
N LEU A 106 3.38 -6.45 3.49
CA LEU A 106 3.61 -5.07 3.06
C LEU A 106 4.07 -5.01 1.61
N THR A 107 3.35 -5.66 0.69
CA THR A 107 3.69 -5.68 -0.74
C THR A 107 2.95 -4.61 -1.52
N SER A 108 3.40 -4.33 -2.74
CA SER A 108 2.76 -3.37 -3.65
C SER A 108 1.31 -3.71 -4.00
N TYR A 109 0.92 -4.98 -3.85
CA TYR A 109 -0.37 -5.50 -4.33
C TYR A 109 -1.34 -5.92 -3.21
N VAL A 110 -0.91 -6.00 -1.94
CA VAL A 110 -1.82 -6.41 -0.84
C VAL A 110 -2.88 -5.34 -0.59
N ARG A 111 -4.15 -5.78 -0.61
CA ARG A 111 -5.34 -4.94 -0.45
C ARG A 111 -5.88 -5.12 0.97
N GLY A 112 -5.98 -4.01 1.72
CA GLY A 112 -6.78 -3.93 2.93
C GLY A 112 -8.12 -3.25 2.65
N HIS A 113 -9.05 -3.35 3.60
CA HIS A 113 -10.32 -2.64 3.53
C HIS A 113 -10.89 -2.40 4.93
N GLY A 114 -11.88 -1.52 5.03
CA GLY A 114 -12.60 -1.29 6.27
C GLY A 114 -13.70 -0.24 6.14
N VAL A 115 -14.51 -0.12 7.19
CA VAL A 115 -15.48 0.98 7.32
C VAL A 115 -14.72 2.25 7.68
N PRO A 116 -14.92 3.37 6.96
CA PRO A 116 -14.28 4.66 7.25
C PRO A 116 -14.63 5.23 8.63
#